data_AF-A0A3P5X0G7-F1
#
_entry.id   AF-A0A3P5X0G7-F1
#
_cell.length_a   1.000
_cell.length_b   1.000
_cell.length_c   1.000
_cell.angle_alpha   90.00
_cell.angle_beta   90.00
_cell.angle_gamma   90.00
#
_symmetry.space_group_name_H-M   'P 1'
#
loop_
_entity.id
_entity.type
_entity.pdbx_description
1 polymer ?
#
loop_
_entity_poly.entity_id
_entity_poly.type
_entity_poly.pdbx_seq_one_letter_code
_entity_poly.pdbx_strand_id
1 'polypeptide(L)'
;MRRRRFLALSAAFATMGASAAPIRWQGRALGAEVSLTLRAPEAQARAAIGDIAALLETVEAEFSLYRPSSLTKLNRTGRLRPSPMFRDLMKKADTAHRLTDGLFDPTVQPLWDAQAKGHPLPRHLVGWDRVEQGRSILLGHGQALTFNGIAQGYATDLARDRLHALGLMNILVNIGEYAGSGGPWRIGIEDPAHGPIATTTLINGAIATSSAAPFGVPHIFGPTAPRYATVSIQADQAWRADALSTAAILADAPLLQRLRAAEGVHRITTVTTDERVATL
;
A
#
# COMPACT_ATOMS: atom_id res chain seq x y z
N MET A 1 44.81 35.71 55.55
CA MET A 1 44.49 35.74 54.09
C MET A 1 43.46 34.65 53.81
N ARG A 2 42.20 35.01 53.53
CA ARG A 2 41.07 34.07 53.31
C ARG A 2 41.09 33.57 51.86
N ARG A 3 41.31 32.27 51.64
CA ARG A 3 41.18 31.62 50.33
C ARG A 3 39.69 31.44 50.01
N ARG A 4 39.17 32.26 49.09
CA ARG A 4 37.82 32.11 48.52
C ARG A 4 37.86 31.00 47.46
N ARG A 5 37.21 29.87 47.73
CA ARG A 5 36.93 28.83 46.73
C ARG A 5 35.76 29.29 45.87
N PHE A 6 36.02 29.60 44.61
CA PHE A 6 34.97 29.79 43.60
C PHE A 6 34.49 28.39 43.15
N LEU A 7 33.24 28.06 43.48
CA LEU A 7 32.51 26.93 42.90
C LEU A 7 31.91 27.42 41.57
N ALA A 8 32.43 26.92 40.46
CA ALA A 8 31.83 27.12 39.14
C ALA A 8 30.63 26.17 39.00
N LEU A 9 29.42 26.72 39.12
CA LEU A 9 28.18 26.04 38.73
C LEU A 9 28.12 25.96 37.21
N SER A 10 28.53 24.82 36.66
CA SER A 10 28.28 24.49 35.26
C SER A 10 26.83 24.02 35.13
N ALA A 11 25.93 24.93 34.75
CA ALA A 11 24.57 24.57 34.35
C ALA A 11 24.64 23.91 32.97
N ALA A 12 24.67 22.58 32.94
CA ALA A 12 24.41 21.83 31.72
C ALA A 12 22.92 22.02 31.38
N PHE A 13 22.62 22.92 30.45
CA PHE A 13 21.34 22.93 29.77
C PHE A 13 21.29 21.67 28.90
N ALA A 14 20.76 20.58 29.45
CA ALA A 14 20.17 19.54 28.63
C ALA A 14 18.99 20.19 27.90
N THR A 15 19.21 20.58 26.65
CA THR A 15 18.12 20.89 25.75
C THR A 15 17.33 19.60 25.57
N MET A 16 16.32 19.38 26.42
CA MET A 16 15.22 18.50 26.08
C MET A 16 14.67 19.07 24.76
N GLY A 17 15.02 18.41 23.66
CA GLY A 17 14.60 18.83 22.34
C GLY A 17 13.09 19.02 22.36
N ALA A 18 12.64 20.26 22.18
CA ALA A 18 11.25 20.51 21.94
C ALA A 18 10.88 19.64 20.73
N SER A 19 10.01 18.65 20.94
CA SER A 19 9.49 17.86 19.82
C SER A 19 8.79 18.86 18.91
N ALA A 20 9.43 19.21 17.79
CA ALA A 20 8.82 20.07 16.79
C ALA A 20 7.45 19.49 16.44
N ALA A 21 6.44 20.37 16.35
CA ALA A 21 5.11 19.94 15.94
C ALA A 21 5.22 19.20 14.59
N PRO A 22 4.53 18.05 14.42
CA PRO A 22 4.63 17.31 13.18
C PRO A 22 4.12 18.16 12.02
N ILE A 23 4.91 18.19 10.94
CA ILE A 23 4.52 18.85 9.71
C ILE A 23 3.62 17.90 8.94
N ARG A 24 2.47 18.41 8.53
CA ARG A 24 1.47 17.65 7.78
C ARG A 24 1.31 18.24 6.40
N TRP A 25 1.24 17.37 5.42
CA TRP A 25 0.92 17.71 4.05
C TRP A 25 -0.16 16.77 3.51
N GLN A 26 -1.02 17.30 2.66
CA GLN A 26 -2.06 16.56 1.98
C GLN A 26 -2.04 16.91 0.50
N GLY A 27 -2.40 15.94 -0.34
CA GLY A 27 -2.49 16.08 -1.79
C GLY A 27 -3.34 14.97 -2.40
N ARG A 28 -3.20 14.77 -3.71
CA ARG A 28 -3.87 13.68 -4.44
C ARG A 28 -2.88 13.01 -5.40
N ALA A 29 -2.87 11.69 -5.41
CA ALA A 29 -2.12 10.86 -6.37
C ALA A 29 -2.72 9.45 -6.41
N LEU A 30 -2.54 8.71 -7.50
CA LEU A 30 -3.01 7.33 -7.68
C LEU A 30 -4.51 7.18 -7.41
N GLY A 31 -5.29 8.20 -7.81
CA GLY A 31 -6.74 8.26 -7.59
C GLY A 31 -7.19 8.48 -6.14
N ALA A 32 -6.27 8.57 -5.19
CA ALA A 32 -6.56 8.68 -3.75
C ALA A 32 -6.07 10.01 -3.15
N GLU A 33 -6.58 10.33 -1.96
CA GLU A 33 -5.97 11.34 -1.10
C GLU A 33 -4.67 10.80 -0.54
N VAL A 34 -3.64 11.64 -0.59
CA VAL A 34 -2.33 11.32 -0.03
C VAL A 34 -2.04 12.24 1.13
N SER A 35 -1.40 11.73 2.17
CA SER A 35 -0.92 12.56 3.27
C SER A 35 0.44 12.11 3.80
N LEU A 36 1.21 13.09 4.26
CA LEU A 36 2.50 12.89 4.91
C LEU A 36 2.45 13.57 6.27
N THR A 37 2.88 12.87 7.31
CA THR A 37 3.15 13.45 8.63
C THR A 37 4.60 13.21 8.98
N LEU A 38 5.38 14.29 9.10
CA LEU A 38 6.83 14.24 9.31
C LEU A 38 7.19 14.95 10.61
N ARG A 39 7.93 14.29 11.51
CA ARG A 39 8.54 14.95 12.67
C ARG A 39 9.99 15.34 12.35
N ALA A 40 10.16 16.52 11.75
CA ALA A 40 11.45 17.00 11.27
C ALA A 40 11.49 18.54 11.19
N PRO A 41 12.68 19.16 11.07
CA PRO A 41 12.80 20.59 10.79
C PRO A 41 12.05 20.99 9.51
N GLU A 42 11.45 22.19 9.52
CA GLU A 42 10.53 22.60 8.46
C GLU A 42 11.12 22.62 7.06
N ALA A 43 12.34 23.16 6.92
CA ALA A 43 13.03 23.18 5.64
C ALA A 43 13.26 21.77 5.07
N GLN A 44 13.64 20.80 5.92
CA GLN A 44 13.86 19.42 5.52
C GLN A 44 12.55 18.74 5.12
N ALA A 45 11.48 18.97 5.89
CA ALA A 45 10.16 18.42 5.60
C ALA A 45 9.60 18.94 4.27
N ARG A 46 9.70 20.25 4.00
CA ARG A 46 9.24 20.86 2.74
C ARG A 46 9.99 20.32 1.52
N ALA A 47 11.32 20.19 1.61
CA ALA A 47 12.12 19.60 0.54
C ALA A 47 11.70 18.14 0.28
N ALA A 48 11.53 17.36 1.35
CA ALA A 48 11.10 15.97 1.26
C ALA A 48 9.69 15.80 0.64
N ILE A 49 8.74 16.69 0.94
CA ILE A 49 7.42 16.69 0.31
C ILE A 49 7.53 16.87 -1.21
N GLY A 50 8.39 17.79 -1.68
CA GLY A 50 8.65 17.98 -3.11
C GLY A 50 9.21 16.73 -3.79
N ASP A 51 10.16 16.06 -3.13
CA ASP A 51 10.72 14.78 -3.60
C ASP A 51 9.66 13.68 -3.71
N ILE A 52 8.76 13.59 -2.73
CA ILE A 52 7.66 12.60 -2.77
C ILE A 52 6.66 12.92 -3.87
N ALA A 53 6.33 14.19 -4.11
CA ALA A 53 5.46 14.57 -5.22
C ALA A 53 6.05 14.15 -6.58
N ALA A 54 7.35 14.37 -6.80
CA ALA A 54 8.03 13.94 -8.02
C ALA A 54 8.11 12.41 -8.17
N LEU A 55 8.32 11.69 -7.07
CA LEU A 55 8.26 10.23 -7.04
C LEU A 55 6.88 9.71 -7.45
N LEU A 56 5.80 10.29 -6.91
CA LEU A 56 4.43 9.88 -7.23
C LEU A 56 4.09 10.10 -8.71
N GLU A 57 4.58 11.18 -9.32
CA GLU A 57 4.45 11.37 -10.77
C GLU A 57 5.17 10.28 -11.59
N THR A 58 6.32 9.81 -11.09
CA THR A 58 7.05 8.69 -11.72
C THR A 58 6.27 7.39 -11.62
N VAL A 59 5.69 7.11 -10.44
CA VAL A 59 4.83 5.93 -10.23
C VAL A 59 3.61 5.98 -11.15
N GLU A 60 2.94 7.12 -11.27
CA GLU A 60 1.81 7.31 -12.16
C GLU A 60 2.20 7.18 -13.65
N ALA A 61 3.38 7.65 -14.05
CA ALA A 61 3.89 7.46 -15.42
C ALA A 61 4.16 5.98 -15.76
N GLU A 62 4.42 5.13 -14.76
CA GLU A 62 4.58 3.69 -14.95
C GLU A 62 3.25 2.94 -14.90
N PHE A 63 2.38 3.24 -13.93
CA PHE A 63 1.30 2.33 -13.53
C PHE A 63 -0.12 2.88 -13.69
N SER A 64 -0.31 4.12 -14.11
CA SER A 64 -1.67 4.66 -14.29
C SER A 64 -2.43 3.91 -15.38
N LEU A 65 -3.72 3.63 -15.17
CA LEU A 65 -4.64 3.12 -16.20
C LEU A 65 -5.39 4.23 -16.93
N TYR A 66 -5.37 5.45 -16.41
CA TYR A 66 -6.22 6.56 -16.88
C TYR A 66 -5.49 7.59 -17.74
N ARG A 67 -4.15 7.54 -17.76
CA ARG A 67 -3.30 8.39 -18.60
C ARG A 67 -2.24 7.56 -19.32
N PRO A 68 -1.61 8.08 -20.39
CA PRO A 68 -0.50 7.40 -21.04
C PRO A 68 0.60 7.02 -20.03
N SER A 69 0.94 5.74 -19.99
CA SER A 69 1.84 5.13 -19.01
C SER A 69 2.51 3.88 -19.58
N SER A 70 3.50 3.33 -18.90
CA SER A 70 4.06 2.02 -19.24
C SER A 70 3.02 0.91 -19.20
N LEU A 71 2.11 0.92 -18.21
CA LEU A 71 1.04 -0.07 -18.08
C LEU A 71 0.02 0.01 -19.22
N THR A 72 -0.48 1.21 -19.55
CA THR A 72 -1.40 1.37 -20.69
C THR A 72 -0.74 0.99 -22.02
N LYS A 73 0.56 1.28 -22.19
CA LYS A 73 1.33 0.81 -23.33
C LYS A 73 1.42 -0.72 -23.38
N LEU A 74 1.71 -1.37 -22.25
CA LEU A 74 1.74 -2.83 -22.14
C LEU A 74 0.38 -3.43 -22.52
N ASN A 75 -0.70 -2.95 -21.92
CA ASN A 75 -2.06 -3.45 -22.18
C ASN A 75 -2.49 -3.26 -23.64
N ARG A 76 -2.09 -2.15 -24.27
CA ARG A 76 -2.43 -1.87 -25.67
C ARG A 76 -1.62 -2.70 -26.67
N THR A 77 -0.34 -2.93 -26.39
CA THR A 77 0.60 -3.53 -27.36
C THR A 77 0.93 -5.00 -27.07
N GLY A 78 0.53 -5.50 -25.90
CA GLY A 78 0.88 -6.83 -25.41
C GLY A 78 2.36 -7.01 -25.07
N ARG A 79 3.20 -5.96 -25.16
CA ARG A 79 4.65 -6.08 -24.95
C ARG A 79 5.26 -4.81 -24.36
N LEU A 80 6.11 -4.98 -23.34
CA LEU A 80 6.86 -3.90 -22.72
C LEU A 80 8.30 -4.33 -22.42
N ARG A 81 9.27 -3.44 -22.63
CA ARG A 81 10.59 -3.58 -21.97
C ARG A 81 10.49 -2.83 -20.63
N PRO A 82 10.40 -3.53 -19.49
CA PRO A 82 10.08 -2.89 -18.22
C PRO A 82 11.26 -2.07 -17.70
N SER A 83 10.96 -0.97 -17.03
CA SER A 83 11.91 -0.27 -16.17
C SER A 83 12.25 -1.11 -14.92
N PRO A 84 13.29 -0.73 -14.14
CA PRO A 84 13.56 -1.39 -12.87
C PRO A 84 12.37 -1.34 -11.90
N MET A 85 11.66 -0.22 -11.82
CA MET A 85 10.48 -0.04 -10.97
C MET A 85 9.34 -0.98 -11.41
N PHE A 86 9.04 -1.03 -12.70
CA PHE A 86 8.00 -1.94 -13.22
C PHE A 86 8.35 -3.41 -12.95
N ARG A 87 9.62 -3.79 -13.16
CA ARG A 87 10.09 -5.15 -12.88
C ARG A 87 10.00 -5.50 -11.39
N ASP A 88 10.28 -4.55 -10.51
CA ASP A 88 10.17 -4.74 -9.07
C ASP A 88 8.71 -4.94 -8.62
N LEU A 89 7.78 -4.14 -9.13
CA LEU A 89 6.35 -4.34 -8.86
C LEU A 89 5.83 -5.68 -9.39
N MET A 90 6.25 -6.11 -10.58
CA MET A 90 5.90 -7.43 -11.14
C MET A 90 6.34 -8.58 -10.23
N LYS A 91 7.54 -8.51 -9.63
CA LYS A 91 8.03 -9.52 -8.68
C LYS A 91 7.22 -9.56 -7.39
N LYS A 92 6.79 -8.40 -6.90
CA LYS A 92 5.93 -8.28 -5.72
C LYS A 92 4.54 -8.85 -6.00
N ALA A 93 3.95 -8.51 -7.15
CA ALA A 93 2.67 -9.04 -7.60
C ALA A 93 2.70 -10.56 -7.77
N ASP A 94 3.78 -11.09 -8.35
CA ASP A 94 4.04 -12.53 -8.49
C ASP A 94 4.17 -13.24 -7.13
N THR A 95 4.77 -12.59 -6.13
CA THR A 95 4.82 -13.09 -4.76
C THR A 95 3.44 -13.13 -4.13
N ALA A 96 2.64 -12.07 -4.26
CA ALA A 96 1.28 -12.02 -3.75
C ALA A 96 0.37 -13.07 -4.41
N HIS A 97 0.47 -13.22 -5.74
CA HIS A 97 -0.27 -14.23 -6.49
C HIS A 97 0.00 -15.64 -5.95
N ARG A 98 1.27 -16.00 -5.73
CA ARG A 98 1.63 -17.30 -5.14
C ARG A 98 1.15 -17.47 -3.71
N LEU A 99 1.33 -16.46 -2.85
CA LEU A 99 0.92 -16.56 -1.43
C LEU A 99 -0.58 -16.72 -1.26
N THR A 100 -1.36 -16.26 -2.24
CA THR A 100 -2.82 -16.24 -2.20
C THR A 100 -3.46 -17.33 -3.05
N ASP A 101 -2.67 -18.30 -3.54
CA ASP A 101 -3.11 -19.37 -4.46
C ASP A 101 -3.89 -18.82 -5.67
N GLY A 102 -3.45 -17.67 -6.18
CA GLY A 102 -4.04 -16.99 -7.33
C GLY A 102 -5.25 -16.10 -7.05
N LEU A 103 -5.69 -15.95 -5.79
CA LEU A 103 -6.78 -15.00 -5.47
C LEU A 103 -6.38 -13.54 -5.72
N PHE A 104 -5.11 -13.19 -5.55
CA PHE A 104 -4.56 -11.95 -6.08
C PHE A 104 -4.05 -12.19 -7.51
N ASP A 105 -4.76 -11.72 -8.53
CA ASP A 105 -4.33 -11.85 -9.93
C ASP A 105 -4.33 -10.48 -10.65
N PRO A 106 -3.16 -9.94 -11.02
CA PRO A 106 -3.07 -8.68 -11.76
C PRO A 106 -3.71 -8.71 -13.16
N THR A 107 -4.03 -9.87 -13.73
CA THR A 107 -4.61 -10.00 -15.09
C THR A 107 -6.12 -9.80 -15.14
N VAL A 108 -6.75 -9.36 -14.04
CA VAL A 108 -8.21 -9.14 -13.95
C VAL A 108 -8.71 -7.89 -14.70
N GLN A 109 -7.85 -7.10 -15.33
CA GLN A 109 -8.26 -5.88 -16.04
C GLN A 109 -9.35 -6.09 -17.11
N PRO A 110 -9.36 -7.18 -17.92
CA PRO A 110 -10.45 -7.43 -18.85
C PRO A 110 -11.82 -7.64 -18.16
N LEU A 111 -11.83 -8.07 -16.90
CA LEU A 111 -13.08 -8.21 -16.11
C LEU A 111 -13.64 -6.83 -15.76
N TRP A 112 -12.76 -5.91 -15.33
CA TRP A 112 -13.09 -4.51 -15.10
C TRP A 112 -13.65 -3.84 -16.35
N ASP A 113 -12.97 -4.01 -17.49
CA ASP A 113 -13.39 -3.42 -18.76
C ASP A 113 -14.77 -3.94 -19.23
N ALA A 114 -15.06 -5.23 -18.98
CA ALA A 114 -16.35 -5.82 -19.30
C ALA A 114 -17.45 -5.34 -18.35
N GLN A 115 -17.19 -5.31 -17.04
CA GLN A 115 -18.15 -4.82 -16.04
C GLN A 115 -18.53 -3.36 -16.29
N ALA A 116 -17.56 -2.50 -16.60
CA ALA A 116 -17.81 -1.09 -16.90
C ALA A 116 -18.71 -0.88 -18.15
N LYS A 117 -18.74 -1.85 -19.06
CA LYS A 117 -19.57 -1.84 -20.27
C LYS A 117 -20.87 -2.63 -20.12
N GLY A 118 -21.12 -3.26 -18.97
CA GLY A 118 -22.26 -4.17 -18.76
C GLY A 118 -22.18 -5.46 -19.60
N HIS A 119 -20.97 -5.89 -19.97
CA HIS A 119 -20.74 -7.10 -20.76
C HIS A 119 -20.48 -8.32 -19.86
N PRO A 120 -20.72 -9.55 -20.36
CA PRO A 120 -20.31 -10.77 -19.66
C PRO A 120 -18.81 -10.77 -19.33
N LEU A 121 -18.46 -11.25 -18.14
CA LEU A 121 -17.09 -11.27 -17.65
C LEU A 121 -16.22 -12.27 -18.44
N PRO A 122 -15.15 -11.83 -19.14
CA PRO A 122 -14.32 -12.71 -19.96
C PRO A 122 -13.26 -13.43 -19.13
N ARG A 123 -13.70 -14.32 -18.23
CA ARG A 123 -12.81 -15.04 -17.28
C ARG A 123 -11.68 -15.84 -17.96
N HIS A 124 -11.87 -16.25 -19.21
CA HIS A 124 -10.85 -16.93 -20.02
C HIS A 124 -9.64 -16.05 -20.38
N LEU A 125 -9.69 -14.73 -20.13
CA LEU A 125 -8.59 -13.80 -20.34
C LEU A 125 -7.74 -13.59 -19.06
N VAL A 126 -8.17 -14.14 -17.93
CA VAL A 126 -7.43 -14.09 -16.66
C VAL A 126 -6.49 -15.30 -16.58
N GLY A 127 -5.31 -15.09 -15.99
CA GLY A 127 -4.29 -16.12 -15.76
C GLY A 127 -2.89 -15.51 -15.73
N TRP A 128 -2.35 -15.31 -14.52
CA TRP A 128 -0.99 -14.77 -14.31
C TRP A 128 0.11 -15.63 -14.94
N ASP A 129 -0.08 -16.95 -14.98
CA ASP A 129 0.81 -17.95 -15.60
C ASP A 129 1.06 -17.72 -17.10
N ARG A 130 0.13 -17.03 -17.77
CA ARG A 130 0.23 -16.70 -19.20
C ARG A 130 1.05 -15.44 -19.48
N VAL A 131 1.46 -14.71 -18.43
CA VAL A 131 2.29 -13.51 -18.57
C VAL A 131 3.76 -13.90 -18.60
N GLU A 132 4.41 -13.74 -19.75
CA GLU A 132 5.83 -14.06 -19.87
C GLU A 132 6.70 -12.91 -19.34
N GLN A 133 7.57 -13.22 -18.39
CA GLN A 133 8.41 -12.22 -17.69
C GLN A 133 9.90 -12.47 -17.95
N GLY A 134 10.39 -11.97 -19.10
CA GLY A 134 11.80 -12.09 -19.48
C GLY A 134 12.55 -10.76 -19.53
N ARG A 135 13.34 -10.57 -20.60
CA ARG A 135 13.91 -9.25 -20.97
C ARG A 135 12.80 -8.24 -21.29
N SER A 136 11.69 -8.74 -21.81
CA SER A 136 10.44 -8.02 -22.02
C SER A 136 9.32 -8.76 -21.29
N ILE A 137 8.25 -8.04 -20.98
CA ILE A 137 6.97 -8.59 -20.54
C ILE A 137 6.13 -8.81 -21.79
N LEU A 138 5.54 -10.00 -21.94
CA LEU A 138 4.59 -10.32 -23.00
C LEU A 138 3.27 -10.76 -22.38
N LEU A 139 2.17 -10.21 -22.89
CA LEU A 139 0.82 -10.60 -22.50
C LEU A 139 0.27 -11.63 -23.49
N GLY A 140 -0.43 -12.63 -22.98
CA GLY A 140 -1.23 -13.53 -23.81
C GLY A 140 -2.34 -12.78 -24.53
N HIS A 141 -2.89 -13.40 -25.58
CA HIS A 141 -3.97 -12.78 -26.37
C HIS A 141 -5.15 -12.35 -25.49
N GLY A 142 -5.54 -11.07 -25.62
CA GLY A 142 -6.64 -10.43 -24.91
C GLY A 142 -6.39 -10.17 -23.42
N GLN A 143 -5.23 -10.53 -22.86
CA GLN A 143 -4.90 -10.19 -21.48
C GLN A 143 -4.59 -8.70 -21.34
N ALA A 144 -4.92 -8.15 -20.18
CA ALA A 144 -4.50 -6.83 -19.74
C ALA A 144 -4.20 -6.89 -18.24
N LEU A 145 -3.25 -6.07 -17.79
CA LEU A 145 -2.85 -6.00 -16.39
C LEU A 145 -3.47 -4.79 -15.69
N THR A 146 -3.69 -4.95 -14.39
CA THR A 146 -3.97 -3.89 -13.44
C THR A 146 -3.13 -4.10 -12.19
N PHE A 147 -2.75 -2.99 -11.55
CA PHE A 147 -2.05 -3.02 -10.27
C PHE A 147 -2.84 -2.30 -9.18
N ASN A 148 -4.16 -2.11 -9.35
CA ASN A 148 -4.96 -1.33 -8.41
C ASN A 148 -4.93 -1.87 -6.96
N GLY A 149 -4.77 -3.19 -6.74
CA GLY A 149 -4.65 -3.78 -5.40
C GLY A 149 -3.20 -3.98 -4.92
N ILE A 150 -2.23 -3.24 -5.45
CA ILE A 150 -0.83 -3.29 -4.98
C ILE A 150 -0.05 -2.00 -5.23
N ALA A 151 -0.45 -1.19 -6.21
CA ALA A 151 0.28 0.00 -6.63
C ALA A 151 0.29 1.10 -5.56
N GLN A 152 -0.79 1.23 -4.80
CA GLN A 152 -0.89 2.19 -3.70
C GLN A 152 0.04 1.79 -2.56
N GLY A 153 -0.03 0.53 -2.11
CA GLY A 153 0.93 0.00 -1.14
C GLY A 153 2.38 0.10 -1.62
N TYR A 154 2.65 -0.17 -2.90
CA TYR A 154 3.99 -0.04 -3.46
C TYR A 154 4.50 1.41 -3.46
N ALA A 155 3.66 2.38 -3.84
CA ALA A 155 4.00 3.79 -3.80
C ALA A 155 4.24 4.29 -2.37
N THR A 156 3.44 3.81 -1.41
CA THR A 156 3.63 4.06 0.02
C THR A 156 5.00 3.58 0.50
N ASP A 157 5.42 2.36 0.12
CA ASP A 157 6.75 1.84 0.46
C ASP A 157 7.87 2.68 -0.17
N LEU A 158 7.77 3.00 -1.47
CA LEU A 158 8.77 3.83 -2.15
C LEU A 158 8.92 5.20 -1.49
N ALA A 159 7.80 5.82 -1.08
CA ALA A 159 7.80 7.11 -0.41
C ALA A 159 8.43 7.02 0.98
N ARG A 160 8.09 5.99 1.77
CA ARG A 160 8.73 5.74 3.07
C ARG A 160 10.24 5.57 2.92
N ASP A 161 10.66 4.73 1.98
CA ASP A 161 12.07 4.42 1.77
C ASP A 161 12.85 5.65 1.26
N ARG A 162 12.23 6.49 0.42
CA ARG A 162 12.80 7.78 0.00
C ARG A 162 12.96 8.73 1.18
N LEU A 163 11.97 8.84 2.06
CA LEU A 163 12.05 9.66 3.26
C LEU A 163 13.16 9.18 4.21
N HIS A 164 13.28 7.86 4.39
CA HIS A 164 14.39 7.27 5.17
C HIS A 164 15.75 7.62 4.57
N ALA A 165 15.90 7.56 3.24
CA ALA A 165 17.13 7.95 2.55
C ALA A 165 17.49 9.43 2.75
N LEU A 166 16.51 10.29 3.07
CA LEU A 166 16.70 11.70 3.43
C LEU A 166 16.95 11.91 4.93
N GLY A 167 17.11 10.83 5.70
CA GLY A 167 17.33 10.86 7.16
C GLY A 167 16.05 11.06 7.99
N LEU A 168 14.87 11.02 7.37
CA LEU A 168 13.59 11.21 8.05
C LEU A 168 13.05 9.88 8.56
N MET A 169 13.24 9.60 9.84
CA MET A 169 12.91 8.29 10.44
C MET A 169 11.60 8.28 11.25
N ASN A 170 11.03 9.44 11.55
CA ASN A 170 9.78 9.59 12.31
C ASN A 170 8.70 10.15 11.39
N ILE A 171 8.09 9.25 10.62
CA ILE A 171 7.20 9.55 9.50
C ILE A 171 5.95 8.68 9.51
N LEU A 172 4.85 9.22 8.99
CA LEU A 172 3.67 8.48 8.58
C LEU A 172 3.30 8.89 7.16
N VAL A 173 3.29 7.92 6.27
CA VAL A 173 2.90 8.05 4.86
C VAL A 173 1.53 7.41 4.69
N ASN A 174 0.64 8.08 3.97
CA ASN A 174 -0.62 7.52 3.49
C ASN A 174 -0.75 7.85 2.00
N ILE A 175 -0.73 6.84 1.13
CA ILE A 175 -0.99 6.97 -0.31
C ILE A 175 -2.07 5.94 -0.67
N GLY A 176 -3.25 6.07 -0.09
CA GLY A 176 -4.28 5.02 -0.06
C GLY A 176 -4.02 4.04 1.08
N GLU A 177 -2.75 3.61 1.24
CA GLU A 177 -2.31 2.72 2.32
C GLU A 177 -1.30 3.38 3.24
N TYR A 178 -1.30 2.98 4.52
CA TYR A 178 -0.46 3.59 5.55
C TYR A 178 0.86 2.84 5.73
N ALA A 179 1.97 3.57 5.81
CA ALA A 179 3.23 3.07 6.36
C ALA A 179 3.85 4.08 7.32
N GLY A 180 4.30 3.59 8.48
CA GLY A 180 4.89 4.38 9.54
C GLY A 180 6.30 3.92 9.90
N SER A 181 7.10 4.87 10.39
CA SER A 181 8.37 4.61 11.07
C SER A 181 8.52 5.57 12.25
N GLY A 182 9.17 5.12 13.33
CA GLY A 182 9.48 5.96 14.49
C GLY A 182 8.25 6.43 15.28
N GLY A 183 7.16 5.64 15.28
CA GLY A 183 5.91 5.95 15.97
C GLY A 183 6.01 6.12 17.51
N PRO A 184 4.88 6.02 18.24
CA PRO A 184 3.62 5.40 17.83
C PRO A 184 2.75 6.29 16.94
N TRP A 185 2.18 5.68 15.90
CA TRP A 185 1.18 6.25 15.00
C TRP A 185 -0.15 5.54 15.20
N ARG A 186 -1.19 6.27 15.60
CA ARG A 186 -2.53 5.72 15.82
C ARG A 186 -3.32 5.77 14.50
N ILE A 187 -3.77 4.63 14.01
CA ILE A 187 -4.43 4.47 12.72
C ILE A 187 -5.83 3.88 12.95
N GLY A 188 -6.85 4.58 12.44
CA GLY A 188 -8.22 4.06 12.41
C GLY A 188 -8.38 3.03 11.30
N ILE A 189 -9.15 1.99 11.59
CA ILE A 189 -9.62 1.01 10.61
C ILE A 189 -11.10 1.27 10.42
N GLU A 190 -11.51 1.52 9.18
CA GLU A 190 -12.87 1.91 8.82
C GLU A 190 -13.44 0.95 7.80
N ASP A 191 -14.72 0.65 7.93
CA ASP A 191 -15.53 -0.01 6.93
C ASP A 191 -16.33 1.07 6.17
N PRO A 192 -16.33 1.07 4.82
CA PRO A 192 -17.09 2.06 4.06
C PRO A 192 -18.60 2.06 4.32
N ALA A 193 -19.18 0.93 4.75
CA ALA A 193 -20.60 0.81 5.07
C ALA A 193 -20.89 0.96 6.57
N HIS A 194 -19.99 0.47 7.43
CA HIS A 194 -20.23 0.39 8.89
C HIS A 194 -19.48 1.46 9.72
N GLY A 195 -18.59 2.24 9.11
CA GLY A 195 -17.80 3.26 9.79
C GLY A 195 -16.62 2.70 10.58
N PRO A 196 -16.16 3.37 11.66
CA PRO A 196 -14.99 2.94 12.42
C PRO A 196 -15.14 1.55 13.04
N ILE A 197 -14.27 0.61 12.66
CA ILE A 197 -14.26 -0.78 13.16
C ILE A 197 -13.30 -0.90 14.35
N ALA A 198 -12.08 -0.39 14.20
CA ALA A 198 -11.00 -0.64 15.13
C ALA A 198 -9.95 0.48 15.07
N THR A 199 -9.00 0.42 15.98
CA THR A 199 -7.81 1.27 15.93
C THR A 199 -6.59 0.41 16.19
N THR A 200 -5.51 0.69 15.48
CA THR A 200 -4.21 0.05 15.70
C THR A 200 -3.11 1.10 15.88
N THR A 201 -1.97 0.65 16.40
CA THR A 201 -0.78 1.48 16.55
C THR A 201 0.35 0.91 15.72
N LEU A 202 0.94 1.74 14.85
CA LEU A 202 2.15 1.43 14.11
C LEU A 202 3.35 2.12 14.75
N ILE A 203 4.38 1.35 15.08
CA ILE A 203 5.71 1.90 15.41
C ILE A 203 6.53 1.94 14.13
N ASN A 204 6.68 0.77 13.51
CA ASN A 204 7.26 0.55 12.20
C ASN A 204 6.37 -0.42 11.42
N GLY A 205 6.36 -0.31 10.09
CA GLY A 205 5.60 -1.19 9.20
C GLY A 205 4.44 -0.47 8.53
N ALA A 206 3.47 -1.25 8.05
CA ALA A 206 2.37 -0.77 7.23
C ALA A 206 1.04 -1.43 7.60
N ILE A 207 -0.05 -0.78 7.20
CA ILE A 207 -1.40 -1.35 7.21
C ILE A 207 -2.12 -0.96 5.92
N ALA A 208 -2.82 -1.92 5.33
CA ALA A 208 -3.73 -1.71 4.23
C ALA A 208 -5.11 -2.30 4.52
N THR A 209 -6.16 -1.71 3.95
CA THR A 209 -7.54 -2.15 4.15
C THR A 209 -8.30 -2.25 2.83
N SER A 210 -8.82 -3.44 2.54
CA SER A 210 -9.66 -3.68 1.36
C SER A 210 -11.10 -3.99 1.79
N SER A 211 -12.07 -3.54 1.00
CA SER A 211 -13.49 -3.83 1.21
C SER A 211 -14.12 -4.41 -0.05
N ALA A 212 -15.06 -5.33 0.09
CA ALA A 212 -15.64 -6.05 -1.05
C ALA A 212 -16.46 -5.14 -1.99
N ALA A 213 -17.21 -4.21 -1.41
CA ALA A 213 -18.14 -3.32 -2.12
C ALA A 213 -18.19 -1.93 -1.46
N PRO A 214 -17.11 -1.13 -1.52
CA PRO A 214 -17.14 0.24 -1.07
C PRO A 214 -18.25 0.97 -1.83
N PHE A 215 -19.11 1.68 -1.10
CA PHE A 215 -20.28 2.37 -1.64
C PHE A 215 -21.27 1.46 -2.40
N GLY A 216 -21.28 0.16 -2.11
CA GLY A 216 -22.20 -0.82 -2.70
C GLY A 216 -21.82 -1.31 -4.09
N VAL A 217 -20.62 -1.00 -4.60
CA VAL A 217 -20.16 -1.45 -5.91
C VAL A 217 -19.12 -2.56 -5.76
N PRO A 218 -19.44 -3.83 -6.11
CA PRO A 218 -18.47 -4.92 -6.08
C PRO A 218 -17.32 -4.66 -7.05
N HIS A 219 -16.10 -4.79 -6.55
CA HIS A 219 -14.91 -4.46 -7.33
C HIS A 219 -13.74 -5.43 -7.16
N ILE A 220 -13.90 -6.44 -6.30
CA ILE A 220 -12.94 -7.52 -6.11
C ILE A 220 -13.44 -8.75 -6.88
N PHE A 221 -12.68 -9.16 -7.88
CA PHE A 221 -12.99 -10.31 -8.71
C PHE A 221 -12.34 -11.57 -8.17
N GLY A 222 -13.07 -12.68 -8.20
CA GLY A 222 -12.58 -13.98 -7.76
C GLY A 222 -13.37 -15.15 -8.33
N PRO A 223 -12.93 -16.39 -8.05
CA PRO A 223 -13.70 -17.60 -8.36
C PRO A 223 -14.92 -17.77 -7.45
N THR A 224 -14.90 -17.16 -6.27
CA THR A 224 -15.98 -17.19 -5.28
C THR A 224 -16.50 -15.79 -5.00
N ALA A 225 -17.68 -15.70 -4.36
CA ALA A 225 -18.15 -14.45 -3.79
C ALA A 225 -17.24 -14.00 -2.62
N PRO A 226 -17.19 -12.69 -2.32
CA PRO A 226 -16.56 -12.18 -1.10
C PRO A 226 -17.07 -12.89 0.16
N ARG A 227 -16.14 -13.29 1.02
CA ARG A 227 -16.41 -13.92 2.34
C ARG A 227 -16.40 -12.89 3.46
N TYR A 228 -15.66 -11.80 3.27
CA TYR A 228 -15.53 -10.71 4.22
C TYR A 228 -15.99 -9.40 3.57
N ALA A 229 -16.64 -8.55 4.36
CA ALA A 229 -17.00 -7.20 3.95
C ALA A 229 -15.74 -6.33 3.86
N THR A 230 -14.87 -6.41 4.87
CA THR A 230 -13.62 -5.65 4.97
C THR A 230 -12.51 -6.51 5.58
N VAL A 231 -11.29 -6.37 5.09
CA VAL A 231 -10.09 -6.98 5.67
C VAL A 231 -8.98 -5.94 5.76
N SER A 232 -8.37 -5.83 6.93
CA SER A 232 -7.15 -5.03 7.16
C SER A 232 -5.98 -5.93 7.48
N ILE A 233 -4.84 -5.68 6.84
CA ILE A 233 -3.60 -6.43 7.07
C ILE A 233 -2.51 -5.50 7.53
N GLN A 234 -1.85 -5.85 8.64
CA GLN A 234 -0.61 -5.21 9.08
C GLN A 234 0.59 -6.04 8.64
N ALA A 235 1.57 -5.39 8.01
CA ALA A 235 2.76 -6.05 7.47
C ALA A 235 4.00 -5.15 7.57
N ASP A 236 5.19 -5.69 7.26
CA ASP A 236 6.42 -4.90 7.17
C ASP A 236 6.38 -3.86 6.03
N GLN A 237 5.68 -4.20 4.96
CA GLN A 237 5.64 -3.43 3.72
C GLN A 237 4.19 -3.23 3.26
N ALA A 238 3.88 -2.03 2.80
CA ALA A 238 2.54 -1.64 2.40
C ALA A 238 2.07 -2.39 1.14
N TRP A 239 2.94 -2.67 0.16
CA TRP A 239 2.57 -3.49 -1.01
C TRP A 239 2.05 -4.87 -0.61
N ARG A 240 2.62 -5.46 0.45
CA ARG A 240 2.24 -6.78 0.95
C ARG A 240 0.90 -6.70 1.65
N ALA A 241 0.71 -5.70 2.50
CA ALA A 241 -0.58 -5.49 3.14
C ALA A 241 -1.71 -5.32 2.10
N ASP A 242 -1.50 -4.47 1.08
CA ASP A 242 -2.47 -4.11 0.04
C ASP A 242 -2.90 -5.31 -0.82
N ALA A 243 -1.92 -6.02 -1.38
CA ALA A 243 -2.19 -7.18 -2.22
C ALA A 243 -2.85 -8.32 -1.45
N LEU A 244 -2.40 -8.57 -0.22
CA LEU A 244 -2.94 -9.64 0.60
C LEU A 244 -4.33 -9.28 1.16
N SER A 245 -4.62 -8.01 1.50
CA SER A 245 -5.96 -7.62 1.97
C SER A 245 -6.99 -7.77 0.86
N THR A 246 -6.61 -7.46 -0.38
CA THR A 246 -7.45 -7.65 -1.56
C THR A 246 -7.83 -9.13 -1.74
N ALA A 247 -6.85 -10.03 -1.71
CA ALA A 247 -7.12 -11.48 -1.80
C ALA A 247 -7.85 -12.05 -0.58
N ALA A 248 -7.54 -11.55 0.61
CA ALA A 248 -8.10 -12.02 1.87
C ALA A 248 -9.63 -11.85 1.95
N ILE A 249 -10.20 -10.90 1.20
CA ILE A 249 -11.66 -10.74 1.04
C ILE A 249 -12.32 -12.03 0.53
N LEU A 250 -11.62 -12.80 -0.30
CA LEU A 250 -12.10 -14.05 -0.91
C LEU A 250 -11.60 -15.31 -0.21
N ALA A 251 -10.57 -15.17 0.65
CA ALA A 251 -9.85 -16.28 1.25
C ALA A 251 -10.72 -17.10 2.22
N ASP A 252 -10.55 -18.42 2.19
CA ASP A 252 -11.09 -19.27 3.25
C ASP A 252 -10.23 -19.22 4.52
N ALA A 253 -10.74 -19.82 5.60
CA ALA A 253 -10.03 -19.82 6.88
C ALA A 253 -8.63 -20.46 6.81
N PRO A 254 -8.42 -21.61 6.13
CA PRO A 254 -7.07 -22.16 5.93
C PRO A 254 -6.10 -21.22 5.21
N LEU A 255 -6.54 -20.53 4.16
CA LEU A 255 -5.70 -19.55 3.47
C LEU A 255 -5.40 -18.34 4.36
N LEU A 256 -6.39 -17.79 5.07
CA LEU A 256 -6.13 -16.68 6.00
C LEU A 256 -5.10 -17.03 7.08
N GLN A 257 -5.15 -18.24 7.63
CA GLN A 257 -4.17 -18.71 8.60
C GLN A 257 -2.75 -18.80 7.99
N ARG A 258 -2.64 -19.29 6.75
CA ARG A 258 -1.35 -19.28 6.03
C ARG A 258 -0.84 -17.88 5.74
N LEU A 259 -1.71 -16.96 5.32
CA LEU A 259 -1.34 -15.56 5.10
C LEU A 259 -0.88 -14.90 6.40
N ARG A 260 -1.56 -15.17 7.52
CA ARG A 260 -1.16 -14.68 8.84
C ARG A 260 0.21 -15.19 9.27
N ALA A 261 0.53 -16.45 8.93
CA ALA A 261 1.81 -17.08 9.22
C ALA A 261 2.92 -16.72 8.20
N ALA A 262 2.59 -16.03 7.10
CA ALA A 262 3.56 -15.63 6.11
C ALA A 262 4.55 -14.61 6.70
N GLU A 263 5.80 -14.69 6.24
CA GLU A 263 6.85 -13.76 6.67
C GLU A 263 6.40 -12.31 6.48
N GLY A 264 6.69 -11.46 7.47
CA GLY A 264 6.37 -10.03 7.47
C GLY A 264 4.88 -9.68 7.48
N VAL A 265 3.98 -10.62 7.77
CA VAL A 265 2.58 -10.34 8.13
C VAL A 265 2.42 -10.43 9.64
N HIS A 266 1.91 -9.36 10.25
CA HIS A 266 1.86 -9.21 11.71
C HIS A 266 0.47 -9.42 12.29
N ARG A 267 -0.56 -9.02 11.55
CA ARG A 267 -1.95 -9.07 11.99
C ARG A 267 -2.89 -9.06 10.80
N ILE A 268 -3.98 -9.82 10.90
CA ILE A 268 -5.11 -9.73 9.98
C ILE A 268 -6.37 -9.45 10.80
N THR A 269 -7.08 -8.38 10.47
CA THR A 269 -8.39 -8.05 11.05
C THR A 269 -9.44 -8.17 9.97
N THR A 270 -10.48 -8.97 10.21
CA THR A 270 -11.56 -9.23 9.26
C THR A 270 -12.89 -8.77 9.81
N VAL A 271 -13.75 -8.26 8.93
CA VAL A 271 -15.16 -7.97 9.20
C VAL A 271 -15.99 -8.83 8.27
N THR A 272 -16.82 -9.71 8.83
CA THR A 272 -17.76 -10.53 8.05
C THR A 272 -18.97 -9.70 7.61
N THR A 273 -19.79 -10.25 6.70
CA THR A 273 -21.02 -9.58 6.24
C THR A 273 -22.10 -9.44 7.32
N ASP A 274 -21.99 -10.20 8.41
CA ASP A 274 -22.83 -10.07 9.62
C ASP A 274 -22.14 -9.24 10.72
N GLU A 275 -21.21 -8.35 10.33
CA GLU A 275 -20.53 -7.36 11.18
C GLU A 275 -19.67 -7.95 12.31
N ARG A 276 -19.30 -9.23 12.22
CA ARG A 276 -18.40 -9.83 13.21
C ARG A 276 -16.96 -9.47 12.90
N VAL A 277 -16.31 -8.85 13.87
CA VAL A 277 -14.89 -8.53 13.82
C VAL A 277 -14.08 -9.68 14.40
N ALA A 278 -13.09 -10.17 13.66
CA ALA A 278 -12.12 -11.14 14.14
C ALA A 278 -10.70 -10.64 13.86
N THR A 279 -9.74 -11.05 14.69
CA THR A 279 -8.32 -10.74 14.50
C THR A 279 -7.48 -11.99 14.67
N LEU A 280 -6.54 -12.17 13.75
CA LEU A 280 -5.54 -13.24 13.72
C LEU A 280 -4.13 -12.64 13.87
#